data_AF-A0AAW0GNH3-F1
#
_entry.id   AF-A0AAW0GNH3-F1
#
_cell.length_a   1.000
_cell.length_b   1.000
_cell.length_c   1.000
_cell.angle_alpha   90.00
_cell.angle_beta   90.00
_cell.angle_gamma   90.00
#
_symmetry.space_group_name_H-M   'P 1'
#
loop_
_entity.id
_entity.type
_entity.pdbx_description
1 polymer ?
#
loop_
_entity_poly.entity_id
_entity_poly.type
_entity_poly.pdbx_seq_one_letter_code
_entity_poly.pdbx_strand_id
1 'polypeptide(L)'
;MQLLKMLSLLLAVLTFALSVSSAPNARPKLELNTLAKQNHKLYFGTASNNAEFINDTDYRRIIQDTGMFGQLTPAHGMKWSEVEPNPGQFTFAAADQFVQFARGNGQLIRGHNCVWHERLPDWVANGTFTESEILNVVENHCGTLVGRYRGQICK
;
A
#
# COMPACT_ATOMS: atom_id res chain seq x y z
N MET A 1 29.90 -76.97 20.75
CA MET A 1 29.16 -75.86 20.09
C MET A 1 27.88 -75.60 20.87
N GLN A 2 27.98 -75.12 22.11
CA GLN A 2 28.16 -73.71 22.48
C GLN A 2 26.92 -72.86 22.20
N LEU A 3 26.07 -72.72 23.23
CA LEU A 3 25.83 -71.43 23.91
C LEU A 3 25.59 -70.18 23.04
N LEU A 4 24.85 -70.26 21.93
CA LEU A 4 24.52 -69.08 21.11
C LEU A 4 23.03 -68.93 20.78
N LYS A 5 22.12 -69.30 21.69
CA LYS A 5 20.68 -69.06 21.52
C LYS A 5 20.01 -68.15 22.55
N MET A 6 20.76 -67.58 23.50
CA MET A 6 20.17 -66.71 24.53
C MET A 6 21.10 -65.58 24.94
N LEU A 7 21.44 -64.64 24.05
CA LEU A 7 21.95 -63.33 24.48
C LEU A 7 21.98 -62.29 23.35
N SER A 8 20.82 -61.80 22.90
CA SER A 8 20.74 -60.50 22.21
C SER A 8 19.32 -59.94 22.23
N LEU A 9 18.58 -60.22 23.31
CA LEU A 9 17.39 -59.45 23.70
C LEU A 9 17.81 -58.35 24.68
N LEU A 10 18.83 -57.56 24.30
CA LEU A 10 19.35 -56.45 25.08
C LEU A 10 20.21 -55.55 24.18
N LEU A 11 19.57 -54.97 23.16
CA LEU A 11 19.94 -53.63 22.73
C LEU A 11 18.63 -52.86 22.55
N ALA A 12 18.21 -52.35 23.70
CA ALA A 12 17.15 -51.39 23.87
C ALA A 12 17.26 -50.28 22.82
N VAL A 13 16.13 -50.01 22.19
CA VAL A 13 15.77 -48.69 21.67
C VAL A 13 16.84 -48.11 20.76
N LEU A 14 16.86 -48.55 19.50
CA LEU A 14 17.41 -47.74 18.42
C LEU A 14 16.61 -46.43 18.44
N THR A 15 17.24 -45.41 19.01
CA THR A 15 16.75 -44.05 19.15
C THR A 15 16.37 -43.55 17.77
N PHE A 16 15.08 -43.63 17.45
CA PHE A 16 14.46 -42.78 16.45
C PHE A 16 14.49 -41.38 17.06
N ALA A 17 15.68 -40.75 17.03
CA ALA A 17 15.80 -39.32 17.22
C ALA A 17 15.08 -38.70 16.02
N LEU A 18 13.77 -38.56 16.14
CA LEU A 18 13.02 -37.52 15.45
C LEU A 18 13.78 -36.25 15.77
N SER A 19 14.62 -35.82 14.83
CA SER A 19 15.01 -34.44 14.73
C SER A 19 13.71 -33.69 14.45
N VAL A 20 12.95 -33.43 15.51
CA VAL A 20 11.99 -32.33 15.51
C VAL A 20 12.89 -31.12 15.40
N SER A 21 13.24 -30.79 14.15
CA SER A 21 13.72 -29.48 13.81
C SER A 21 12.55 -28.59 14.18
N SER A 22 12.56 -28.06 15.40
CA SER A 22 11.78 -26.89 15.73
C SER A 22 12.30 -25.83 14.77
N ALA A 23 11.65 -25.72 13.60
CA ALA A 23 11.71 -24.50 12.84
C ALA A 23 11.52 -23.40 13.88
N PRO A 24 12.45 -22.44 14.01
CA PRO A 24 12.32 -21.38 15.00
C PRO A 24 10.92 -20.86 14.83
N ASN A 25 10.10 -20.88 15.91
CA ASN A 25 8.71 -20.43 15.88
C ASN A 25 8.66 -19.14 15.07
N ALA A 26 8.34 -19.26 13.79
CA ALA A 26 8.29 -18.11 12.92
C ALA A 26 7.08 -17.39 13.49
N ARG A 27 7.34 -16.29 14.21
CA ARG A 27 6.25 -15.43 14.64
C ARG A 27 5.40 -15.24 13.39
N PRO A 28 4.10 -15.56 13.44
CA PRO A 28 3.24 -15.39 12.28
C PRO A 28 3.55 -14.01 11.73
N LYS A 29 4.01 -13.97 10.47
CA LYS A 29 4.25 -12.69 9.82
C LYS A 29 2.94 -11.93 9.98
N LEU A 30 2.97 -10.82 10.72
CA LEU A 30 1.75 -10.08 11.00
C LEU A 30 1.27 -9.60 9.63
N GLU A 31 0.19 -10.13 9.10
CA GLU A 31 -0.33 -9.76 7.79
C GLU A 31 -1.63 -8.98 7.99
N LEU A 32 -1.48 -7.68 8.28
CA LEU A 32 -2.60 -6.82 8.67
C LEU A 32 -3.72 -6.80 7.63
N ASN A 33 -3.39 -6.74 6.35
CA ASN A 33 -4.37 -6.76 5.27
C ASN A 33 -5.00 -8.16 5.11
N THR A 34 -4.23 -9.23 5.26
CA THR A 34 -4.77 -10.60 5.24
C THR A 34 -5.80 -10.79 6.36
N LEU A 35 -5.45 -10.39 7.59
CA LEU A 35 -6.34 -10.44 8.75
C LEU A 35 -7.58 -9.55 8.55
N ALA A 36 -7.42 -8.35 7.98
CA ALA A 36 -8.53 -7.46 7.68
C ALA A 36 -9.52 -8.11 6.70
N LYS A 37 -9.03 -8.74 5.63
CA LYS A 37 -9.88 -9.44 4.64
C LYS A 37 -10.54 -10.69 5.22
N GLN A 38 -9.85 -11.46 6.07
CA GLN A 38 -10.44 -12.57 6.82
C GLN A 38 -11.58 -12.11 7.74
N ASN A 39 -11.54 -10.86 8.20
CA ASN A 39 -12.59 -10.22 9.00
C ASN A 39 -13.50 -9.31 8.16
N HIS A 40 -13.68 -9.64 6.87
CA HIS A 40 -14.63 -9.02 5.96
C HIS A 40 -14.42 -7.51 5.72
N LYS A 41 -13.21 -6.98 5.95
CA LYS A 41 -12.83 -5.63 5.49
C LYS A 41 -12.33 -5.71 4.05
N LEU A 42 -12.49 -4.63 3.28
CA LEU A 42 -11.96 -4.56 1.91
C LEU A 42 -10.43 -4.60 1.88
N TYR A 43 -9.80 -3.90 2.83
CA TYR A 43 -8.35 -3.80 2.96
C TYR A 43 -7.94 -3.32 4.36
N PHE A 44 -6.67 -3.54 4.70
CA PHE A 44 -5.88 -2.67 5.57
C PHE A 44 -4.90 -1.88 4.70
N GLY A 45 -4.74 -0.58 4.92
CA GLY A 45 -3.99 0.29 4.03
C GLY A 45 -3.09 1.30 4.75
N THR A 46 -2.26 2.00 3.99
CA THR A 46 -1.39 3.07 4.49
C THR A 46 -1.29 4.23 3.50
N ALA A 47 -0.82 5.38 3.97
CA ALA A 47 -0.45 6.51 3.14
C ALA A 47 1.07 6.55 2.95
N SER A 48 1.53 7.12 1.83
CA SER A 48 2.96 7.28 1.54
C SER A 48 3.20 8.40 0.52
N ASN A 49 4.47 8.78 0.35
CA ASN A 49 4.95 9.64 -0.72
C ASN A 49 5.91 8.94 -1.66
N ASN A 50 5.99 9.43 -2.89
CA ASN A 50 6.89 8.95 -3.93
C ASN A 50 8.33 8.78 -3.46
N ALA A 51 8.90 9.79 -2.78
CA ALA A 51 10.29 9.75 -2.34
C ALA A 51 10.59 8.57 -1.39
N GLU A 52 9.64 8.19 -0.54
CA GLU A 52 9.82 7.12 0.45
C GLU A 52 10.01 5.79 -0.26
N PHE A 53 9.05 5.39 -1.10
CA PHE A 53 9.18 4.12 -1.83
C PHE A 53 10.19 4.20 -2.99
N ILE A 54 10.59 5.36 -3.50
CA ILE A 54 11.64 5.46 -4.53
C ILE A 54 13.04 5.31 -3.94
N ASN A 55 13.31 5.97 -2.82
CA ASN A 55 14.69 6.12 -2.33
C ASN A 55 15.02 5.12 -1.22
N ASP A 56 14.03 4.58 -0.52
CA ASP A 56 14.22 3.63 0.57
C ASP A 56 13.73 2.22 0.16
N THR A 57 14.68 1.31 -0.04
CA THR A 57 14.41 -0.07 -0.45
C THR A 57 13.71 -0.88 0.62
N ASP A 58 13.99 -0.62 1.90
CA ASP A 58 13.35 -1.32 3.01
C ASP A 58 11.92 -0.84 3.20
N TYR A 59 11.69 0.48 3.11
CA TYR A 59 10.36 1.05 3.06
C TYR A 59 9.56 0.46 1.89
N ARG A 60 10.14 0.47 0.67
CA ARG A 60 9.50 -0.10 -0.53
C ARG A 60 9.12 -1.56 -0.31
N ARG A 61 10.02 -2.36 0.28
CA ARG A 61 9.80 -3.78 0.56
C ARG A 61 8.61 -4.00 1.49
N ILE A 62 8.43 -3.14 2.49
CA ILE A 62 7.32 -3.24 3.44
C ILE A 62 6.01 -2.76 2.82
N ILE A 63 6.01 -1.64 2.11
CA ILE A 63 4.79 -1.05 1.56
C ILE A 63 4.22 -1.84 0.37
N GLN A 64 5.05 -2.54 -0.40
CA GLN A 64 4.62 -3.42 -1.50
C GLN A 64 4.12 -4.79 -1.01
N ASP A 65 4.31 -5.11 0.28
CA ASP A 65 3.81 -6.37 0.85
C ASP A 65 2.29 -6.31 0.99
N THR A 66 1.58 -6.96 0.08
CA THR A 66 0.11 -6.99 0.06
C THR A 66 -0.50 -7.73 1.24
N GLY A 67 0.28 -8.57 1.95
CA GLY A 67 -0.14 -9.14 3.24
C GLY A 67 -0.24 -8.07 4.32
N MET A 68 0.61 -7.04 4.26
CA MET A 68 0.58 -5.88 5.15
C MET A 68 -0.41 -4.81 4.71
N PHE A 69 -0.34 -4.39 3.45
CA PHE A 69 -1.11 -3.25 2.92
C PHE A 69 -1.77 -3.61 1.60
N GLY A 70 -3.09 -3.72 1.61
CA GLY A 70 -3.91 -3.93 0.40
C GLY A 70 -4.33 -2.65 -0.29
N GLN A 71 -4.02 -1.49 0.27
CA GLN A 71 -4.46 -0.19 -0.23
C GLN A 71 -3.44 0.92 0.08
N LEU A 72 -3.15 1.78 -0.90
CA LEU A 72 -2.24 2.92 -0.75
C LEU A 72 -2.92 4.27 -1.04
N THR A 73 -2.63 5.27 -0.23
CA THR A 73 -3.12 6.66 -0.40
C THR A 73 -1.92 7.58 -0.67
N PRO A 74 -1.89 8.35 -1.76
CA PRO A 74 -0.85 9.35 -1.96
C PRO A 74 -1.03 10.47 -0.93
N ALA A 75 -0.04 10.66 -0.06
CA ALA A 75 -0.13 11.65 1.01
C ALA A 75 -0.03 13.10 0.48
N HIS A 76 0.63 13.30 -0.66
CA HIS A 76 0.78 14.61 -1.29
C HIS A 76 0.46 14.64 -2.79
N GLY A 77 0.93 13.66 -3.57
CA GLY A 77 0.98 13.76 -5.03
C GLY A 77 -0.34 13.97 -5.79
N MET A 78 -1.50 13.93 -5.12
CA MET A 78 -2.82 14.22 -5.68
C MET A 78 -3.48 15.50 -5.12
N LYS A 79 -2.81 16.27 -4.27
CA LYS A 79 -3.33 17.53 -3.73
C LYS A 79 -3.34 18.62 -4.80
N TRP A 80 -4.23 19.61 -4.64
CA TRP A 80 -4.48 20.62 -5.67
C TRP A 80 -3.20 21.33 -6.13
N SER A 81 -2.39 21.83 -5.18
CA SER A 81 -1.13 22.51 -5.50
C SER A 81 -0.12 21.64 -6.26
N GLU A 82 -0.18 20.32 -6.09
CA GLU A 82 0.72 19.38 -6.77
C GLU A 82 0.25 19.06 -8.19
N VAL A 83 -1.06 19.00 -8.42
CA VAL A 83 -1.61 18.56 -9.72
C VAL A 83 -2.04 19.70 -10.63
N GLU A 84 -2.31 20.90 -10.11
CA GLU A 84 -2.67 22.09 -10.89
C GLU A 84 -2.02 23.36 -10.30
N PRO A 85 -0.69 23.50 -10.37
CA PRO A 85 0.03 24.62 -9.76
C PRO A 85 -0.32 25.98 -10.39
N ASN A 86 -0.76 26.01 -11.66
CA ASN A 86 -1.24 27.21 -12.35
C ASN A 86 -2.60 26.92 -13.01
N PRO A 87 -3.46 27.94 -13.25
CA PRO A 87 -4.80 27.74 -13.80
C PRO A 87 -4.78 26.93 -15.11
N GLY A 88 -5.46 25.78 -15.12
CA GLY A 88 -5.57 24.90 -16.29
C GLY A 88 -4.28 24.18 -16.69
N GLN A 89 -3.18 24.37 -15.96
CA GLN A 89 -1.90 23.70 -16.24
C GLN A 89 -1.73 22.53 -15.29
N PHE A 90 -2.16 21.35 -15.74
CA PHE A 90 -2.07 20.14 -14.93
C PHE A 90 -0.73 19.42 -15.09
N THR A 91 -0.23 18.88 -13.99
CA THR A 91 0.85 17.90 -13.97
C THR A 91 0.43 16.69 -13.16
N PHE A 92 0.71 15.49 -13.67
CA PHE A 92 0.30 14.25 -13.03
C PHE A 92 1.47 13.31 -12.74
N ALA A 93 2.71 13.73 -12.97
CA ALA A 93 3.87 12.84 -12.90
C ALA A 93 3.98 12.10 -11.55
N ALA A 94 3.85 12.81 -10.43
CA ALA A 94 3.91 12.21 -9.09
C ALA A 94 2.72 11.28 -8.82
N ALA A 95 1.50 11.73 -9.14
CA ALA A 95 0.30 10.92 -8.97
C ALA A 95 0.30 9.66 -9.85
N ASP A 96 0.69 9.77 -11.12
CA ASP A 96 0.81 8.66 -12.06
C ASP A 96 1.83 7.63 -11.56
N GLN A 97 2.99 8.08 -11.10
CA GLN A 97 4.01 7.19 -10.54
C GLN A 97 3.49 6.45 -9.31
N PHE A 98 2.74 7.12 -8.43
CA PHE A 98 2.12 6.48 -7.27
C PHE A 98 1.05 5.46 -7.66
N VAL A 99 0.17 5.83 -8.60
CA VAL A 99 -0.90 4.96 -9.11
C VAL A 99 -0.31 3.73 -9.78
N GLN A 100 0.73 3.91 -10.60
CA GLN A 100 1.45 2.81 -11.26
C GLN A 100 2.10 1.87 -10.24
N PHE A 101 2.75 2.41 -9.20
CA PHE A 101 3.35 1.61 -8.14
C PHE A 101 2.30 0.75 -7.41
N ALA A 102 1.23 1.37 -6.92
CA ALA A 102 0.19 0.67 -6.18
C ALA A 102 -0.51 -0.39 -7.05
N ARG A 103 -0.87 -0.05 -8.29
CA ARG A 103 -1.52 -1.00 -9.21
C ARG A 103 -0.59 -2.13 -9.63
N GLY A 104 0.69 -1.86 -9.83
CA GLY A 104 1.70 -2.88 -10.15
C GLY A 104 1.78 -3.96 -9.07
N ASN A 105 1.52 -3.60 -7.81
CA ASN A 105 1.49 -4.51 -6.68
C ASN A 105 0.09 -5.12 -6.43
N GLY A 106 -0.93 -4.80 -7.23
CA GLY A 106 -2.30 -5.23 -7.00
C GLY A 106 -2.99 -4.55 -5.80
N GLN A 107 -2.47 -3.41 -5.35
CA GLN A 107 -3.03 -2.64 -4.24
C GLN A 107 -4.13 -1.70 -4.74
N LEU A 108 -5.16 -1.56 -3.93
CA LEU A 108 -6.22 -0.58 -4.07
C LEU A 108 -5.66 0.84 -3.87
N ILE A 109 -6.31 1.85 -4.44
CA ILE A 109 -5.90 3.26 -4.29
C ILE A 109 -7.06 4.07 -3.75
N ARG A 110 -6.80 4.97 -2.81
CA ARG A 110 -7.74 6.01 -2.41
C ARG A 110 -7.22 7.35 -2.90
N GLY A 111 -8.05 8.07 -3.65
CA GLY A 111 -7.74 9.43 -4.06
C GLY A 111 -7.79 10.36 -2.85
N HIS A 112 -6.76 11.17 -2.68
CA HIS A 112 -6.67 12.15 -1.60
C HIS A 112 -5.90 13.37 -2.10
N ASN A 113 -6.57 14.45 -2.46
CA ASN A 113 -8.01 14.73 -2.45
C ASN A 113 -8.32 15.77 -3.53
N CYS A 114 -9.60 15.96 -3.90
CA CYS A 114 -9.92 17.01 -4.86
C CYS A 114 -9.93 18.42 -4.24
N VAL A 115 -10.76 18.65 -3.22
CA VAL A 115 -10.94 19.98 -2.61
C VAL A 115 -10.59 19.92 -1.13
N TRP A 116 -9.72 20.82 -0.70
CA TRP A 116 -9.35 21.00 0.71
C TRP A 116 -8.81 22.42 0.89
N HIS A 117 -8.98 22.99 2.08
CA HIS A 117 -8.55 24.36 2.38
C HIS A 117 -7.03 24.47 2.56
N GLU A 118 -6.35 23.36 2.85
CA GLU A 118 -4.90 23.29 2.82
C GLU A 118 -4.41 22.81 1.45
N ARG A 119 -3.16 23.16 1.10
CA ARG A 119 -2.49 22.71 -0.12
C ARG A 119 -3.22 23.14 -1.41
N LEU A 120 -3.82 24.33 -1.37
CA LEU A 120 -4.26 25.05 -2.55
C LEU A 120 -3.06 25.67 -3.28
N PRO A 121 -3.07 25.76 -4.62
CA PRO A 121 -2.11 26.59 -5.34
C PRO A 121 -2.37 28.08 -5.05
N ASP A 122 -1.33 28.91 -5.14
CA ASP A 122 -1.40 30.33 -4.76
C ASP A 122 -2.48 31.11 -5.52
N TRP A 123 -2.72 30.76 -6.79
CA TRP A 123 -3.73 31.42 -7.62
C TRP A 123 -5.17 31.15 -7.16
N VAL A 124 -5.42 30.04 -6.45
CA VAL A 124 -6.72 29.78 -5.81
C VAL A 124 -6.75 30.44 -4.44
N ALA A 125 -5.69 30.26 -3.63
CA ALA A 125 -5.65 30.74 -2.25
C ALA A 125 -5.74 32.27 -2.13
N ASN A 126 -5.10 32.98 -3.07
CA ASN A 126 -5.05 34.44 -3.09
C ASN A 126 -5.83 35.06 -4.28
N GLY A 127 -6.55 34.23 -5.04
CA GLY A 127 -7.37 34.70 -6.15
C GLY A 127 -8.63 35.41 -5.67
N THR A 128 -9.12 36.35 -6.48
CA THR A 128 -10.43 36.97 -6.27
C THR A 128 -11.39 36.39 -7.29
N PHE A 129 -12.46 35.76 -6.80
CA PHE A 129 -13.45 35.08 -7.63
C PHE A 129 -14.85 35.49 -7.21
N THR A 130 -15.73 35.63 -8.19
CA THR A 130 -17.17 35.50 -7.98
C THR A 130 -17.54 34.05 -7.66
N GLU A 131 -18.76 33.84 -7.16
CA GLU A 131 -19.27 32.50 -6.87
C GLU A 131 -19.23 31.58 -8.11
N SER A 132 -19.66 32.07 -9.27
CA SER A 132 -19.67 31.27 -10.50
C SER A 132 -18.25 30.95 -11.00
N GLU A 133 -17.30 31.85 -10.83
CA GLU A 133 -15.90 31.61 -11.22
C GLU A 133 -15.24 30.53 -10.36
N ILE A 134 -15.39 30.58 -9.03
CA ILE A 134 -14.79 29.56 -8.16
C ILE A 134 -15.47 28.19 -8.33
N LEU A 135 -16.77 28.15 -8.61
CA LEU A 135 -17.47 26.90 -8.95
C LEU A 135 -16.89 26.28 -10.22
N ASN A 136 -16.73 27.07 -11.29
CA ASN A 136 -16.11 26.58 -12.54
C ASN A 136 -14.67 26.10 -12.32
N VAL A 137 -13.90 26.79 -11.47
CA VAL A 137 -12.53 26.38 -11.10
C VAL A 137 -12.54 25.01 -10.41
N VAL A 138 -13.39 24.82 -9.41
CA VAL A 138 -13.51 23.54 -8.69
C VAL A 138 -14.01 22.42 -9.61
N GLU A 139 -15.01 22.69 -10.44
CA GLU A 139 -15.54 21.71 -11.39
C GLU A 139 -14.49 21.27 -12.41
N ASN A 140 -13.73 22.21 -12.97
CA ASN A 140 -12.64 21.90 -13.88
C ASN A 140 -11.54 21.07 -13.19
N HIS A 141 -11.12 21.49 -11.99
CA HIS A 141 -10.10 20.79 -11.22
C HIS A 141 -10.50 19.36 -10.89
N CYS A 142 -11.67 19.18 -10.24
CA CYS A 142 -12.18 17.87 -9.87
C CYS A 142 -12.51 17.01 -11.08
N GLY A 143 -13.16 17.58 -12.09
CA GLY A 143 -13.50 16.87 -13.32
C GLY A 143 -12.27 16.32 -14.01
N THR A 144 -11.20 17.11 -14.11
CA THR A 144 -9.94 16.70 -14.73
C THR A 144 -9.23 15.62 -13.90
N LEU A 145 -9.06 15.86 -12.59
CA LEU A 145 -8.36 14.93 -11.69
C LEU A 145 -9.08 13.58 -11.59
N VAL A 146 -10.38 13.60 -11.28
CA VAL A 146 -11.20 12.37 -11.15
C VAL A 146 -11.36 11.68 -12.49
N GLY A 147 -11.55 12.45 -13.57
CA GLY A 147 -11.66 11.94 -14.93
C GLY A 147 -10.43 11.15 -15.35
N ARG A 148 -9.23 11.67 -15.09
CA ARG A 148 -7.95 10.98 -15.39
C ARG A 148 -7.85 9.62 -14.73
N TYR A 149 -8.24 9.52 -13.46
CA TYR A 149 -8.09 8.30 -12.66
C TYR A 149 -9.35 7.42 -12.61
N ARG A 150 -10.33 7.68 -13.48
CA ARG A 150 -11.55 6.90 -13.57
C ARG A 150 -11.24 5.41 -13.78
N GLY A 151 -11.77 4.58 -12.88
CA GLY A 151 -11.56 3.12 -12.91
C GLY A 151 -10.20 2.66 -12.38
N GLN A 152 -9.34 3.56 -11.91
CA GLN A 152 -8.04 3.24 -11.33
C GLN A 152 -8.01 3.38 -9.80
N ILE A 153 -8.85 4.28 -9.28
CA ILE A 153 -9.00 4.57 -7.85
C ILE A 153 -10.30 3.92 -7.36
N CYS A 154 -10.28 3.41 -6.15
CA CYS A 154 -11.40 2.72 -5.52
C CYS A 154 -12.57 3.67 -5.29
N LYS A 155 -13.78 3.11 -5.43
CA LYS A 155 -15.02 3.77 -5.02
C LYS A 155 -15.14 3.80 -3.50
#